data_AF-A0A392UD95-F1
#
_entry.id   AF-A0A392UD95-F1
#
_cell.length_a   1.000
_cell.length_b   1.000
_cell.length_c   1.000
_cell.angle_alpha   90.00
_cell.angle_beta   90.00
_cell.angle_gamma   90.00
#
_symmetry.space_group_name_H-M   'P 1'
#
loop_
_entity.id
_entity.type
_entity.pdbx_description
1 polymer ?
#
loop_
_entity_poly.entity_id
_entity_poly.type
_entity_poly.pdbx_seq_one_letter_code
_entity_poly.pdbx_strand_id
1 'polypeptide(L)' 'MDQPLNSKYIVEDWKVGWRVEKEVKENVMIRRDEIARLVRRFMDLDDDEAKEMRKRARELQQ' A
#
# COMPACT_ATOMS: atom_id res chain seq x y z
N MET A 1 13.32 4.71 12.20
CA MET A 1 12.27 5.63 12.73
C MET A 1 11.51 6.36 11.61
N ASP A 2 11.96 6.26 10.35
CA ASP A 2 11.40 6.93 9.18
C ASP A 2 10.21 6.19 8.53
N GLN A 3 10.10 4.88 8.72
CA GLN A 3 9.06 4.06 8.07
C GLN A 3 7.62 4.57 8.26
N PRO A 4 7.17 5.03 9.45
CA PRO A 4 5.82 5.56 9.60
C PRO A 4 5.56 6.79 8.72
N LEU A 5 6.56 7.68 8.61
CA LEU A 5 6.48 8.88 7.78
C LEU A 5 6.52 8.52 6.29
N ASN A 6 7.42 7.63 5.88
CA ASN A 6 7.50 7.15 4.49
C ASN A 6 6.19 6.48 4.07
N SER A 7 5.59 5.66 4.96
CA SER A 7 4.29 5.02 4.70
C SER A 7 3.18 6.06 4.56
N LYS A 8 3.19 7.13 5.35
CA LYS A 8 2.24 8.24 5.20
C LYS A 8 2.36 8.87 3.81
N TYR A 9 3.57 9.23 3.37
CA TYR A 9 3.78 9.80 2.04
C TYR A 9 3.30 8.86 0.92
N ILE A 10 3.63 7.57 0.98
CA ILE A 10 3.24 6.59 -0.04
C ILE A 10 1.72 6.41 -0.13
N VAL A 11 1.02 6.36 1.01
CA VAL A 11 -0.40 5.99 1.08
C VAL A 11 -1.32 7.19 0.99
N GLU A 12 -1.03 8.26 1.72
CA GLU A 12 -1.93 9.42 1.87
C GLU A 12 -1.63 10.50 0.83
N ASP A 13 -0.36 10.84 0.65
CA ASP A 13 0.04 11.97 -0.19
C ASP A 13 0.17 11.56 -1.67
N TRP A 14 1.05 10.59 -1.95
CA TRP A 14 1.26 10.08 -3.32
C TRP A 14 0.19 9.10 -3.74
N LYS A 15 -0.43 8.40 -2.78
CA LYS A 15 -1.46 7.38 -3.02
C LYS A 15 -1.01 6.32 -4.03
N VAL A 16 0.23 5.87 -3.93
CA VAL A 16 0.84 4.87 -4.82
C VAL A 16 1.00 3.49 -4.17
N GLY A 17 0.49 3.31 -2.96
CA GLY A 17 0.54 2.04 -2.26
C GLY A 17 -0.47 1.93 -1.14
N TRP A 18 -0.53 0.74 -0.54
CA TRP A 18 -1.36 0.44 0.61
C TRP A 18 -0.53 0.23 1.87
N ARG A 19 -1.16 0.49 3.01
CA ARG A 19 -0.63 0.06 4.31
C ARG A 19 -1.18 -1.32 4.65
N VAL A 20 -0.30 -2.24 5.01
CA VAL A 20 -0.68 -3.59 5.45
C VAL A 20 -1.23 -3.54 6.87
N GLU A 21 -0.60 -2.74 7.74
CA GLU A 21 -1.05 -2.52 9.11
C GLU A 21 -1.89 -1.25 9.21
N LYS A 22 -3.13 -1.31 9.70
CA LYS A 22 -3.99 -0.12 9.78
C LYS A 22 -3.74 0.74 11.02
N GLU A 23 -3.10 0.19 12.04
CA GLU A 23 -2.79 0.88 13.28
C GLU A 23 -1.27 1.00 13.42
N VAL A 24 -0.77 2.10 13.97
CA VAL A 24 0.65 2.21 14.35
C VAL A 24 0.75 1.72 15.79
N LYS A 25 0.58 0.42 16.01
CA LYS A 25 0.68 -0.19 17.34
C LYS A 25 1.85 -1.15 17.37
N GLU A 26 2.65 -1.08 18.42
CA GLU A 26 3.69 -2.07 18.63
C GLU A 26 3.05 -3.45 18.85
N ASN A 27 3.60 -4.49 18.20
CA ASN A 27 3.23 -5.90 18.34
C ASN A 27 1.93 -6.38 17.66
N VAL A 28 1.45 -5.71 16.60
CA VAL A 28 0.37 -6.29 15.78
C VAL A 28 0.91 -7.44 14.91
N MET A 29 0.42 -8.66 15.14
CA MET A 29 0.73 -9.79 14.29
C MET A 29 -0.24 -9.85 13.10
N ILE A 30 0.26 -9.50 11.92
CA ILE A 30 -0.49 -9.63 10.67
C ILE A 30 -0.44 -11.09 10.20
N ARG A 31 -1.61 -11.68 9.95
CA ARG A 31 -1.68 -13.08 9.53
C ARG A 31 -1.37 -13.25 8.05
N ARG A 32 -0.83 -14.42 7.69
CA ARG A 32 -0.47 -14.74 6.30
C ARG A 32 -1.63 -14.61 5.30
N ASP A 33 -2.86 -14.93 5.72
CA ASP A 33 -4.07 -14.87 4.89
C ASP A 33 -4.43 -13.42 4.57
N GLU A 34 -4.20 -12.51 5.50
CA GLU A 34 -4.39 -11.08 5.29
C GLU A 34 -3.37 -10.50 4.31
N ILE A 35 -2.10 -10.84 4.49
CA ILE A 35 -1.03 -10.46 3.55
C ILE A 35 -1.33 -11.00 2.15
N ALA A 36 -1.70 -12.28 2.03
CA ALA A 36 -2.00 -12.91 0.75
C ALA A 36 -3.18 -12.24 0.03
N ARG A 37 -4.25 -11.86 0.76
CA ARG A 37 -5.39 -11.13 0.19
C ARG A 37 -4.97 -9.76 -0.33
N LEU A 38 -4.20 -9.02 0.46
CA LEU A 38 -3.74 -7.68 0.08
C LEU A 38 -2.84 -7.74 -1.16
N VAL A 39 -1.87 -8.66 -1.19
CA VAL A 39 -0.99 -8.84 -2.35
C VAL A 39 -1.78 -9.25 -3.60
N ARG A 40 -2.71 -10.19 -3.49
CA ARG A 40 -3.55 -10.61 -4.64
C ARG A 40 -4.33 -9.45 -5.23
N ARG A 41 -4.99 -8.64 -4.38
CA ARG A 41 -5.73 -7.46 -4.83
C ARG A 41 -4.80 -6.40 -5.43
N PHE A 42 -3.62 -6.20 -4.84
CA PHE A 42 -2.64 -5.23 -5.34
C PHE A 42 -2.10 -5.61 -6.72
N MET A 43 -2.00 -6.91 -6.99
CA MET A 43 -1.53 -7.46 -8.26
C MET A 43 -2.66 -7.65 -9.28
N ASP A 44 -3.91 -7.45 -8.89
CA ASP A 44 -5.06 -7.54 -9.79
C ASP A 44 -4.96 -6.44 -10.85
N LEU A 45 -5.01 -6.84 -12.13
CA LEU A 45 -4.96 -5.91 -13.26
C LEU A 45 -6.33 -5.34 -13.60
N ASP A 46 -7.41 -5.92 -13.09
CA ASP A 46 -8.79 -5.46 -13.29
C ASP A 46 -9.30 -4.59 -12.14
N ASP A 47 -8.63 -4.58 -10.98
CA ASP A 47 -8.95 -3.69 -9.85
C ASP A 47 -8.61 -2.23 -10.21
N ASP A 48 -9.64 -1.38 -10.21
CA ASP A 48 -9.53 0.03 -10.61
C ASP A 48 -8.66 0.86 -9.66
N GLU A 49 -8.67 0.54 -8.36
CA GLU A 49 -7.82 1.21 -7.38
C GLU A 49 -6.34 0.89 -7.64
N ALA A 50 -6.02 -0.39 -7.92
CA ALA A 50 -4.68 -0.83 -8.27
C ALA A 50 -4.19 -0.22 -9.59
N LYS A 51 -5.05 -0.10 -10.61
CA LYS A 51 -4.73 0.61 -11.86
C LYS A 51 -4.37 2.08 -11.62
N GLU A 52 -5.18 2.80 -10.85
CA GLU A 52 -4.95 4.21 -10.55
C GLU A 52 -3.68 4.43 -9.69
N MET A 53 -3.37 3.52 -8.76
CA MET A 53 -2.08 3.55 -8.05
C MET A 53 -0.89 3.38 -9.01
N ARG A 54 -0.93 2.40 -9.92
CA ARG A 54 0.14 2.17 -10.92
C ARG A 54 0.31 3.37 -11.86
N LYS A 55 -0.79 4.03 -12.24
CA LYS A 55 -0.75 5.25 -13.05
C LYS A 55 -0.01 6.38 -12.33
N ARG A 56 -0.40 6.70 -11.10
CA ARG A 56 0.27 7.72 -10.26
C ARG A 56 1.75 7.41 -10.04
N ALA A 57 2.08 6.14 -9.80
CA ALA A 57 3.48 5.71 -9.65
C ALA A 57 4.32 5.97 -10.90
N ARG A 58 3.75 5.78 -12.11
CA ARG A 58 4.44 6.07 -13.38
C ARG A 58 4.61 7.57 -13.62
N GLU A 59 3.64 8.38 -13.21
CA GLU A 59 3.72 9.85 -13.30
C GLU A 59 4.81 10.40 -12.37
N LEU A 60 4.97 9.83 -11.17
CA LEU A 60 6.02 10.20 -10.20
C LEU A 60 7.43 9.74 -10.60
N GLN A 61 7.55 8.75 -11.49
CA GLN A 61 8.85 8.25 -11.96
C GLN A 61 9.51 9.17 -13.01
N GLN A 62 8.75 10.10 -13.59
CA GLN A 62 9.25 11.08 -14.56
C GLN A 62 10.04 12.20 -13.89
#